data_AF-W4VQG9-F1
#
_entry.id   AF-W4VQG9-F1
#
_cell.length_a   1.000
_cell.length_b   1.000
_cell.length_c   1.000
_cell.angle_alpha   90.00
_cell.angle_beta   90.00
_cell.angle_gamma   90.00
#
_symmetry.space_group_name_H-M   'P 1'
#
loop_
_entity.id
_entity.type
_entity.pdbx_description
1 polymer ?
#
loop_
_entity_poly.entity_id
_entity_poly.type
_entity_poly.pdbx_seq_one_letter_code
_entity_poly.pdbx_strand_id
1 'polypeptide(L)'
;MNDFILGLVFLIVTIFIFYLSKQLYRLFPNPFTLPIFITSSFLIVLLIIIDVPPYSTYMLGGQWIDLFLGPIVVALALPLYRQLELIKKYAHTIFWGIVCRIDCWDSNRSTGSKDAWI
;
A
#
# COMPACT_ATOMS: atom_id res chain seq x y z
N MET A 1 27.26 -10.73 14.71
CA MET A 1 27.42 -11.67 13.56
C MET A 1 26.12 -12.43 13.25
N ASN A 2 25.19 -12.57 14.20
CA ASN A 2 23.82 -13.03 13.94
C ASN A 2 22.92 -11.95 13.32
N ASP A 3 23.22 -10.66 13.50
CA ASP A 3 22.37 -9.56 13.03
C ASP A 3 22.26 -9.51 11.49
N PHE A 4 23.35 -9.86 10.80
CA PHE A 4 23.37 -9.91 9.33
C PHE A 4 22.56 -11.08 8.78
N ILE A 5 22.64 -12.25 9.43
CA ILE A 5 21.88 -13.44 9.07
C ILE A 5 20.38 -13.19 9.32
N LEU A 6 20.05 -12.56 10.44
CA LEU A 6 18.69 -12.18 10.79
C LEU A 6 18.13 -11.19 9.75
N GLY A 7 18.88 -10.14 9.41
CA GLY A 7 18.49 -9.19 8.35
C GLY A 7 18.25 -9.86 6.99
N LEU A 8 19.09 -10.81 6.58
CA LEU A 8 18.93 -11.56 5.34
C LEU A 8 17.65 -12.41 5.35
N VAL A 9 17.36 -13.09 6.47
CA VAL A 9 16.14 -13.89 6.64
C VAL A 9 14.90 -13.01 6.55
N PHE A 10 14.88 -11.85 7.23
CA PHE A 10 13.76 -10.91 7.17
C PHE A 10 13.52 -10.36 5.76
N LEU A 11 14.60 -10.07 5.02
CA LEU A 11 14.52 -9.61 3.63
C LEU A 11 13.89 -10.69 2.74
N ILE A 12 14.33 -11.94 2.85
CA ILE A 12 13.78 -13.06 2.08
C ILE A 12 12.31 -13.30 2.43
N VAL A 13 11.96 -13.29 3.72
CA VAL A 13 10.56 -13.45 4.19
C VAL A 13 9.66 -12.35 3.63
N THR A 14 10.12 -11.10 3.67
CA THR A 14 9.35 -9.95 3.15
C THR A 14 9.09 -10.07 1.65
N ILE A 15 10.12 -10.44 0.86
CA ILE A 15 9.98 -10.67 -0.58
C ILE A 15 9.01 -11.81 -0.86
N PHE A 16 9.11 -12.90 -0.09
CA PHE A 16 8.24 -14.06 -0.23
C PHE A 16 6.77 -13.70 0.04
N ILE A 17 6.49 -12.98 1.14
CA ILE A 17 5.14 -12.50 1.46
C ILE A 17 4.60 -11.50 0.44
N PHE A 18 5.45 -10.63 -0.09
CA PHE A 18 5.06 -9.69 -1.13
C PHE A 18 4.67 -10.43 -2.42
N TYR A 19 5.45 -11.45 -2.80
CA TYR A 19 5.13 -12.28 -3.96
C TYR A 19 3.81 -13.05 -3.77
N LEU A 20 3.62 -13.63 -2.58
CA LEU A 20 2.40 -14.35 -2.20
C LEU A 20 1.18 -13.43 -2.22
N SER A 21 1.31 -12.22 -1.67
CA SER A 21 0.27 -11.18 -1.69
C SER A 21 -0.03 -10.71 -3.12
N LYS A 22 0.99 -10.56 -3.97
CA LYS A 22 0.82 -10.20 -5.38
C LYS A 22 0.10 -11.31 -6.15
N GLN A 23 0.40 -12.58 -5.87
CA GLN A 23 -0.25 -13.71 -6.50
C GLN A 23 -1.72 -13.84 -6.05
N LEU A 24 -1.99 -13.60 -4.77
CA LEU A 24 -3.35 -13.54 -4.22
C LEU A 24 -4.16 -12.38 -4.82
N TYR A 25 -3.52 -11.23 -5.05
CA TYR A 25 -4.16 -10.09 -5.73
C TYR A 25 -4.59 -10.39 -7.16
N ARG A 26 -3.88 -11.26 -7.88
CA ARG A 26 -4.28 -11.65 -9.26
C ARG A 26 -5.55 -12.48 -9.29
N LEU A 27 -5.91 -13.15 -8.20
CA LEU A 27 -7.08 -14.03 -8.13
C LEU A 27 -8.37 -13.27 -7.79
N PHE A 28 -8.27 -12.12 -7.10
CA PHE A 28 -9.42 -11.27 -6.75
C PHE A 28 -9.09 -9.78 -6.92
N PRO A 29 -9.43 -9.17 -8.08
CA PRO A 29 -9.21 -7.75 -8.34
C PRO A 29 -10.26 -6.89 -7.60
N ASN A 30 -10.14 -6.86 -6.27
CA ASN A 30 -10.89 -5.94 -5.42
C ASN A 30 -9.96 -4.79 -4.97
N PRO A 31 -10.42 -3.53 -4.95
CA PRO A 31 -9.64 -2.39 -4.45
C PRO A 31 -9.24 -2.47 -2.97
N PHE A 32 -9.77 -3.43 -2.21
CA PHE A 32 -9.32 -3.73 -0.84
C PHE A 32 -8.20 -4.78 -0.80
N THR A 33 -7.99 -5.51 -1.90
CA THR A 33 -6.95 -6.53 -2.02
C THR A 33 -5.63 -5.94 -2.48
N LEU A 34 -5.48 -4.61 -2.48
CA LEU A 34 -4.23 -3.93 -2.84
C LEU A 34 -3.06 -4.65 -2.14
N PRO A 35 -2.11 -5.26 -2.89
CA PRO A 35 -1.06 -6.05 -2.30
C PRO A 35 -0.24 -5.25 -1.29
N ILE A 36 -0.22 -3.93 -1.42
CA ILE A 36 0.39 -2.98 -0.48
C ILE A 36 -0.29 -3.05 0.90
N PHE A 37 -1.62 -3.07 0.97
CA PHE A 37 -2.35 -3.09 2.23
C PHE A 37 -2.19 -4.45 2.93
N ILE A 38 -2.28 -5.55 2.17
CA ILE A 38 -2.08 -6.92 2.68
C ILE A 38 -0.63 -7.11 3.16
N THR A 39 0.35 -6.71 2.34
CA THR A 39 1.77 -6.84 2.68
C THR A 39 2.11 -6.02 3.92
N SER A 40 1.63 -4.78 4.01
CA SER A 40 1.87 -3.90 5.17
C SER A 40 1.23 -4.47 6.44
N SER A 41 -0.05 -4.88 6.37
CA SER A 41 -0.74 -5.48 7.51
C SER A 41 -0.06 -6.76 7.98
N PHE A 42 0.39 -7.62 7.05
CA PHE A 42 1.10 -8.84 7.40
C PHE A 42 2.47 -8.55 8.02
N LEU A 43 3.22 -7.59 7.47
CA LEU A 43 4.51 -7.15 8.03
C LEU A 43 4.36 -6.62 9.45
N ILE A 44 3.34 -5.82 9.73
CA ILE A 44 3.07 -5.28 11.06
C ILE A 44 2.78 -6.42 12.05
N VAL A 45 1.94 -7.39 11.66
CA VAL A 45 1.61 -8.55 12.49
C VAL A 45 2.85 -9.41 12.75
N LEU A 46 3.67 -9.65 11.72
CA LEU A 46 4.93 -10.39 11.84
C LEU A 46 5.90 -9.68 12.78
N LEU A 47 6.00 -8.35 12.71
CA LEU A 47 6.89 -7.55 13.55
C LEU A 47 6.46 -7.58 15.02
N ILE A 48 5.16 -7.58 15.30
CA ILE A 48 4.60 -7.72 16.65
C ILE A 48 4.90 -9.11 17.24
N ILE A 49 4.80 -10.17 16.42
CA ILE A 49 5.01 -11.55 16.88
C ILE A 49 6.49 -11.83 17.20
N ILE A 50 7.43 -11.21 16.48
CA ILE A 50 8.86 -11.53 16.62
C ILE A 50 9.54 -10.70 17.73
N ASP A 51 8.88 -9.72 18.35
CA ASP A 51 9.34 -9.05 19.59
C ASP A 51 10.82 -8.57 19.54
N VAL A 52 11.24 -8.04 18.37
CA VAL A 52 12.62 -7.56 18.11
C VAL A 52 12.67 -6.04 17.94
N PRO A 53 13.85 -5.44 18.18
CA PRO A 53 14.19 -4.55 19.29
C PRO A 53 13.91 -3.07 18.89
N PRO A 54 14.25 -2.06 19.72
CA PRO A 54 13.61 -0.75 19.67
C PRO A 54 13.68 -0.09 18.29
N TYR A 55 12.64 0.68 17.97
CA TYR A 55 12.50 1.52 16.77
C TYR A 55 13.80 2.23 16.33
N SER A 56 14.73 2.47 17.26
CA SER A 56 16.11 2.93 16.99
C SER A 56 16.89 2.11 15.96
N THR A 57 16.80 0.77 15.97
CA THR A 57 17.50 -0.07 14.98
C THR A 57 16.88 0.02 13.59
N TYR A 58 15.57 0.22 13.50
CA TYR A 58 14.89 0.48 12.23
C TYR A 58 15.22 1.87 11.68
N MET A 59 15.27 2.90 12.56
CA MET A 59 15.63 4.26 12.17
C MET A 59 17.06 4.39 11.61
N LEU A 60 18.01 3.56 12.04
CA LEU A 60 19.38 3.57 11.49
C LEU A 60 19.39 3.36 9.97
N GLY A 61 18.52 2.50 9.44
CA GLY A 61 18.34 2.31 7.99
C GLY A 61 17.35 3.30 7.38
N GLY A 62 16.34 3.72 8.15
CA GLY A 62 15.28 4.62 7.70
C GLY A 62 15.71 6.08 7.51
N GLN A 63 16.79 6.55 8.15
CA GLN A 63 17.24 7.95 8.05
C GLN A 63 17.53 8.41 6.63
N TRP A 64 18.17 7.57 5.81
CA TRP A 64 18.42 7.89 4.40
C TRP A 64 17.12 7.96 3.61
N ILE A 65 16.20 7.04 3.88
CA ILE A 65 14.89 6.99 3.22
C ILE A 65 14.07 8.23 3.58
N ASP A 66 14.09 8.64 4.85
CA ASP A 66 13.41 9.83 5.35
C ASP A 66 13.97 11.12 4.72
N LEU A 67 15.29 11.22 4.57
CA LEU A 67 15.95 12.32 3.88
C LEU A 67 15.54 12.41 2.40
N PHE A 68 15.43 11.27 1.70
CA PHE A 68 14.97 11.22 0.31
C PHE A 68 13.46 11.36 0.16
N LEU A 69 12.67 11.10 1.20
CA LEU A 69 11.23 11.27 1.18
C LEU A 69 10.85 12.74 0.92
N GLY A 70 11.61 13.68 1.50
CA GLY A 70 11.45 15.12 1.27
C GLY A 70 11.46 15.50 -0.22
N PRO A 71 12.56 15.30 -0.97
CA PRO A 71 12.62 15.63 -2.39
C PRO A 71 11.64 14.81 -3.23
N ILE A 72 11.34 13.56 -2.88
CA ILE A 72 10.34 12.74 -3.59
C ILE A 72 8.94 13.35 -3.47
N VAL A 73 8.53 13.73 -2.26
CA VAL A 73 7.21 14.33 -2.02
C VAL A 73 7.11 15.70 -2.70
N VAL A 74 8.16 16.52 -2.68
CA VAL A 74 8.19 17.81 -3.39
C VAL A 74 8.15 17.62 -4.91
N ALA A 75 8.89 16.64 -5.43
CA ALA A 75 8.87 16.31 -6.86
C ALA A 75 7.48 15.83 -7.33
N LEU A 76 6.72 15.17 -6.45
CA LEU A 76 5.32 14.80 -6.70
C LEU A 76 4.35 15.99 -6.54
N ALA A 77 4.62 16.89 -5.61
CA ALA A 77 3.81 18.08 -5.39
C ALA A 77 3.90 19.07 -6.55
N LEU A 78 5.05 19.18 -7.22
CA LEU A 78 5.25 20.11 -8.33
C LEU A 78 4.31 19.89 -9.54
N PRO A 79 4.16 18.67 -10.12
CA PRO A 79 3.21 18.43 -11.19
C PRO A 79 1.75 18.61 -10.72
N LEU A 80 1.46 18.28 -9.45
CA LEU A 80 0.14 18.50 -8.87
C LEU A 80 -0.18 19.99 -8.76
N TYR A 81 0.79 20.81 -8.33
CA TYR A 81 0.68 22.26 -8.23
C TYR A 81 0.34 22.90 -9.58
N ARG A 82 0.98 22.43 -10.66
CA ARG A 82 0.70 22.90 -12.02
C ARG A 82 -0.72 22.59 -12.50
N GLN A 83 -1.39 21.61 -11.91
CA GLN A 83 -2.74 21.19 -12.26
C GLN A 83 -3.79 21.60 -11.21
N LEU A 84 -3.42 22.39 -10.19
CA LEU A 84 -4.35 22.79 -9.12
C LEU A 84 -5.56 23.58 -9.63
N GLU A 85 -5.40 24.41 -10.66
CA GLU A 85 -6.53 25.15 -11.25
C GLU A 85 -7.55 24.22 -11.91
N LEU A 86 -7.06 23.18 -12.61
CA LEU A 86 -7.90 22.12 -13.19
C LEU A 86 -8.58 21.32 -12.08
N ILE A 87 -7.84 20.95 -11.04
CA ILE A 87 -8.37 20.21 -9.87
C ILE A 87 -9.45 21.03 -9.17
N LYS A 88 -9.24 22.33 -8.96
CA LYS A 88 -10.23 23.21 -8.32
C LYS A 88 -11.50 23.36 -9.16
N LYS A 89 -11.37 23.43 -10.49
CA LYS A 89 -12.51 23.49 -11.42
C LYS A 89 -13.32 22.19 -11.43
N TYR A 90 -12.66 21.04 -11.37
CA TYR A 90 -13.30 19.72 -11.38
C TYR A 90 -13.47 19.11 -9.98
N ALA A 91 -13.19 19.85 -8.91
CA ALA A 91 -13.25 19.34 -7.54
C ALA A 91 -14.63 18.75 -7.23
N HIS A 92 -15.69 19.42 -7.67
CA HIS A 92 -17.06 18.95 -7.46
C HIS A 92 -17.36 17.66 -8.25
N THR A 93 -16.85 17.55 -9.48
CA THR A 93 -16.97 16.34 -10.32
C THR A 93 -16.17 15.18 -9.75
N ILE A 94 -14.95 15.43 -9.26
CA ILE A 94 -14.09 14.42 -8.64
C ILE A 94 -14.74 13.92 -7.35
N PHE A 95 -15.27 14.83 -6.52
CA PHE A 95 -15.95 14.46 -5.28
C PHE A 95 -17.17 13.58 -5.57
N TRP A 96 -18.05 14.00 -6.48
CA TRP A 96 -19.19 13.18 -6.90
C TRP A 96 -18.78 11.86 -7.56
N GLY A 97 -17.68 11.85 -8.31
CA GLY A 97 -17.12 10.64 -8.92
C GLY A 97 -16.61 9.64 -7.89
N ILE A 98 -15.97 10.12 -6.81
CA ILE A 98 -15.49 9.27 -5.71
C ILE A 98 -16.66 8.72 -4.89
N VAL A 99 -17.66 9.57 -4.58
CA VAL A 99 -18.87 9.14 -3.86
C VAL A 99 -19.62 8.08 -4.66
N CYS A 100 -19.92 8.35 -5.94
CA CYS A 100 -20.57 7.38 -6.82
C CYS A 100 -19.74 6.10 -6.99
N ARG A 101 -18.40 6.20 -7.02
CA ARG A 101 -17.53 5.02 -7.05
C ARG A 101 -17.58 4.23 -5.76
N ILE A 102 -17.63 4.85 -4.58
CA ILE A 102 -17.76 4.13 -3.30
C ILE A 102 -19.11 3.39 -3.27
N ASP A 103 -20.19 4.07 -3.65
CA ASP A 103 -21.55 3.53 -3.54
C ASP A 103 -21.81 2.45 -4.61
N CYS A 104 -21.39 2.69 -5.86
CA CYS A 104 -21.55 1.74 -6.95
C CYS A 104 -20.58 0.54 -6.85
N TRP A 105 -19.42 0.72 -6.19
CA TRP A 105 -18.50 -0.39 -5.95
C TRP A 105 -18.99 -1.33 -4.85
N ASP A 106 -19.65 -0.82 -3.80
CA ASP A 106 -20.29 -1.67 -2.78
C ASP A 106 -21.51 -2.41 -3.35
N SER A 107 -22.33 -1.72 -4.17
CA SER A 107 -23.46 -2.35 -4.85
C SER A 107 -23.04 -3.44 -5.86
N ASN A 108 -21.94 -3.25 -6.58
CA ASN A 108 -21.44 -4.22 -7.57
C ASN A 108 -20.68 -5.40 -6.95
N ARG A 109 -20.24 -5.28 -5.69
CA ARG A 109 -19.58 -6.38 -4.96
C ARG A 109 -20.56 -7.47 -4.54
N SER A 110 -21.82 -7.13 -4.26
CA SER A 110 -22.84 -8.13 -3.88
C SER A 110 -23.41 -8.90 -5.07
N THR A 111 -23.35 -8.37 -6.29
CA THR A 111 -23.84 -9.02 -7.51
C THR A 111 -22.75 -9.85 -8.21
N GLY A 112 -21.50 -9.37 -8.26
CA GLY A 112 -20.39 -10.07 -8.94
C GLY A 112 -19.89 -11.38 -8.30
N SER A 113 -20.48 -11.85 -7.19
CA SER A 113 -20.17 -13.16 -6.60
C SER A 113 -21.18 -14.26 -6.95
N LYS A 114 -22.33 -13.94 -7.54
CA LYS A 114 -23.37 -14.93 -7.88
C LYS A 114 -23.36 -15.37 -9.34
N ASP A 115 -22.56 -14.71 -10.18
CA ASP A 115 -22.61 -14.87 -11.63
C ASP A 115 -21.41 -15.67 -12.18
N ALA A 116 -20.52 -16.15 -11.31
CA ALA A 116 -19.29 -16.85 -11.68
C ALA A 116 -19.41 -18.39 -11.74
N TRP A 117 -20.63 -18.94 -11.67
CA TRP A 117 -20.90 -20.39 -11.76
C TRP A 117 -22.19 -20.74 -12.53
N ILE A 118 -22.50 -20.04 -13.62
CA ILE A 118 -23.45 -20.51 -14.65
C ILE A 118 -22.85 -20.31 -16.03
#